data_AF-A0A4V1UBL4-F1
#
_entry.id   AF-A0A4V1UBL4-F1
#
_cell.length_a   1.000
_cell.length_b   1.000
_cell.length_c   1.000
_cell.angle_alpha   90.00
_cell.angle_beta   90.00
_cell.angle_gamma   90.00
#
_symmetry.space_group_name_H-M   'P 1'
#
loop_
_entity.id
_entity.type
_entity.pdbx_description
1 polymer ?
#
loop_
_entity_poly.entity_id
_entity_poly.type
_entity_poly.pdbx_seq_one_letter_code
_entity_poly.pdbx_strand_id
1 'polypeptide(L)'
;AYWLQLKDLFNHYSVVFPVLVLRNSFLVAEEKWRKKKDQLELTWLDLFQPESDLLNRIVKEKSERPVSLNGNFEKATALFENIKTQASQVDSSLTRHVAAIEARSLKALRELEKKMLRAEKRKYADVQNQLEKLKAALFPNNGLQERVENFSLFYAKWGRSFIESLYQNSLSLEQEFTILAEKK
;
A
#
# COMPACT_ATOMS: atom_id res chain seq x y z
N ALA A 1 -20.48 -3.85 -13.96
CA ALA A 1 -20.58 -2.78 -14.99
C ALA A 1 -21.54 -3.16 -16.12
N TYR A 2 -21.37 -4.31 -16.80
CA TYR A 2 -22.20 -4.69 -17.95
C TYR A 2 -23.69 -4.95 -17.65
N TRP A 3 -24.03 -5.58 -16.51
CA TRP A 3 -25.42 -5.87 -16.14
C TRP A 3 -26.36 -4.66 -16.14
N LEU A 4 -25.87 -3.48 -15.72
CA LEU A 4 -26.68 -2.26 -15.67
C LEU A 4 -27.01 -1.73 -17.08
N GLN A 5 -26.22 -2.08 -18.09
CA GLN A 5 -26.49 -1.71 -19.48
C GLN A 5 -27.62 -2.53 -20.09
N LEU A 6 -28.00 -3.67 -19.48
CA LEU A 6 -29.01 -4.58 -20.00
C LEU A 6 -30.44 -4.21 -19.56
N LYS A 7 -30.64 -3.17 -18.74
CA LYS A 7 -31.97 -2.81 -18.20
C LYS A 7 -33.04 -2.65 -19.28
N ASP A 8 -32.70 -2.02 -20.40
CA ASP A 8 -33.64 -1.80 -21.50
C ASP A 8 -34.06 -3.11 -22.19
N LEU A 9 -33.18 -4.12 -22.19
CA LEU A 9 -33.49 -5.45 -22.70
C LEU A 9 -34.52 -6.14 -21.81
N PHE A 10 -34.36 -6.07 -20.49
CA PHE A 10 -35.32 -6.63 -19.53
C PHE A 10 -36.69 -5.95 -19.64
N ASN A 11 -36.70 -4.61 -19.80
CA ASN A 11 -37.92 -3.85 -20.06
C ASN A 11 -38.59 -4.29 -21.38
N HIS A 12 -37.82 -4.45 -22.46
CA HIS A 12 -38.33 -4.87 -23.76
C HIS A 12 -39.02 -6.24 -23.70
N TYR A 13 -38.40 -7.21 -23.04
CA TYR A 13 -38.97 -8.55 -22.86
C TYR A 13 -39.97 -8.66 -21.70
N SER A 14 -40.27 -7.56 -21.00
CA SER A 14 -41.18 -7.53 -19.85
C SER A 14 -40.79 -8.51 -18.73
N VAL A 15 -39.49 -8.69 -18.49
CA VAL A 15 -38.94 -9.56 -17.43
C VAL A 15 -38.36 -8.69 -16.32
N VAL A 16 -38.56 -9.10 -15.06
CA VAL A 16 -38.03 -8.37 -13.89
C VAL A 16 -36.50 -8.44 -13.87
N PHE A 17 -35.85 -7.28 -13.71
CA PHE A 17 -34.42 -7.20 -13.55
C PHE A 17 -33.99 -7.79 -12.19
N PRO A 18 -33.10 -8.80 -12.15
CA PRO A 18 -32.76 -9.49 -10.92
C PRO A 18 -31.90 -8.62 -9.99
N VAL A 19 -31.95 -8.94 -8.69
CA VAL A 19 -31.03 -8.35 -7.71
C VAL A 19 -29.61 -8.82 -8.00
N LEU A 20 -28.69 -7.87 -8.13
CA LEU A 20 -27.28 -8.17 -8.36
C LEU A 20 -26.55 -8.31 -7.03
N VAL A 21 -26.09 -9.51 -6.73
CA VAL A 21 -25.26 -9.81 -5.55
C VAL A 21 -23.82 -10.05 -6.02
N LEU A 22 -22.86 -9.49 -5.31
CA LEU A 22 -21.44 -9.74 -5.59
C LEU A 22 -21.10 -11.16 -5.15
N ARG A 23 -20.29 -11.85 -5.96
CA ARG A 23 -19.77 -13.16 -5.58
C ARG A 23 -18.82 -13.03 -4.39
N ASN A 24 -18.74 -14.09 -3.60
CA ASN A 24 -17.72 -14.20 -2.56
C ASN A 24 -16.33 -14.15 -3.17
N SER A 25 -15.45 -13.37 -2.54
CA SER A 25 -14.07 -13.23 -2.96
C SER A 25 -13.16 -13.83 -1.91
N PHE A 26 -12.18 -14.63 -2.34
CA PHE A 26 -11.30 -15.36 -1.44
C PHE A 26 -9.82 -15.06 -1.71
N LEU A 27 -9.05 -14.93 -0.64
CA LEU A 27 -7.59 -15.07 -0.65
C LEU A 27 -7.21 -16.30 0.16
N VAL A 28 -6.42 -17.19 -0.42
CA VAL A 28 -5.96 -18.41 0.20
C VAL A 28 -4.49 -18.27 0.54
N ALA A 29 -4.17 -18.28 1.83
CA ALA A 29 -2.82 -18.10 2.33
C ALA A 29 -2.29 -19.37 2.99
N GLU A 30 -1.26 -19.96 2.39
CA GLU A 30 -0.50 -21.05 3.01
C GLU A 30 0.21 -20.60 4.30
N GLU A 31 0.57 -21.57 5.15
CA GLU A 31 1.21 -21.34 6.45
C GLU A 31 2.51 -20.54 6.31
N LYS A 32 3.28 -20.80 5.24
CA LYS A 32 4.52 -20.08 4.92
C LYS A 32 4.29 -18.58 4.75
N TRP A 33 3.19 -18.18 4.11
CA TRP A 33 2.87 -16.78 3.83
C TRP A 33 2.27 -16.09 5.04
N ARG A 34 1.45 -16.82 5.81
CA ARG A 34 0.96 -16.34 7.13
C ARG A 34 2.14 -16.05 8.07
N LYS A 35 3.08 -16.99 8.23
CA LYS A 35 4.29 -16.81 9.03
C LYS A 35 5.11 -15.60 8.58
N LYS A 36 5.23 -15.40 7.27
CA LYS A 36 5.97 -14.27 6.71
C LYS A 36 5.28 -12.93 6.96
N LYS A 37 3.95 -12.88 6.85
CA LYS A 37 3.14 -11.72 7.27
C LYS A 37 3.33 -11.42 8.76
N ASP A 38 3.29 -12.45 9.61
CA ASP A 38 3.49 -12.33 11.07
C ASP A 38 4.91 -11.80 11.40
N GLN A 39 5.95 -12.27 10.71
CA GLN A 39 7.33 -11.76 10.85
C GLN A 39 7.49 -10.29 10.43
N LEU A 40 6.68 -9.85 9.48
CA LEU A 40 6.64 -8.46 9.02
C LEU A 40 5.71 -7.59 9.90
N GLU A 41 5.06 -8.16 10.92
CA GLU A 41 4.12 -7.48 11.82
C GLU A 41 2.94 -6.81 11.08
N LEU A 42 2.57 -7.36 9.91
CA LEU A 42 1.49 -6.83 9.09
C LEU A 42 0.16 -7.48 9.44
N THR A 43 -0.95 -6.74 9.32
CA THR A 43 -2.29 -7.34 9.33
C THR A 43 -2.67 -7.81 7.92
N TRP A 44 -3.73 -8.63 7.81
CA TRP A 44 -4.23 -9.05 6.51
C TRP A 44 -4.79 -7.88 5.68
N LEU A 45 -5.42 -6.92 6.35
CA LEU A 45 -5.97 -5.72 5.71
C LEU A 45 -4.86 -4.86 5.11
N ASP A 46 -3.72 -4.76 5.79
CA ASP A 46 -2.55 -4.02 5.30
C ASP A 46 -2.07 -4.57 3.95
N LEU A 47 -2.18 -5.88 3.73
CA LEU A 47 -1.75 -6.50 2.48
C LEU A 47 -2.58 -6.07 1.26
N PHE A 48 -3.65 -5.30 1.40
CA PHE A 48 -4.36 -4.69 0.26
C PHE A 48 -3.80 -3.32 -0.13
N GLN A 49 -2.95 -2.70 0.71
CA GLN A 49 -2.31 -1.43 0.41
C GLN A 49 -1.15 -1.59 -0.60
N PRO A 50 -0.77 -0.55 -1.35
CA PRO A 50 0.40 -0.58 -2.22
C PRO A 50 1.67 -0.98 -1.46
N GLU A 51 2.53 -1.76 -2.12
CA GLU A 51 3.78 -2.24 -1.54
C GLU A 51 4.69 -1.08 -1.06
N SER A 52 4.74 0.00 -1.84
CA SER A 52 5.48 1.21 -1.49
C SER A 52 5.05 1.80 -0.15
N ASP A 53 3.76 1.76 0.13
CA ASP A 53 3.17 2.39 1.32
C ASP A 53 3.43 1.53 2.55
N LEU A 54 3.32 0.21 2.40
CA LEU A 54 3.70 -0.76 3.42
C LEU A 54 5.18 -0.67 3.77
N LEU A 55 6.06 -0.61 2.77
CA LEU A 55 7.49 -0.47 3.01
C LEU A 55 7.80 0.85 3.73
N ASN A 56 7.19 1.96 3.29
CA ASN A 56 7.37 3.25 3.95
C ASN A 56 6.88 3.21 5.40
N ARG A 57 5.76 2.53 5.69
CA ARG A 57 5.25 2.36 7.05
C ARG A 57 6.20 1.55 7.92
N ILE A 58 6.65 0.38 7.44
CA ILE A 58 7.59 -0.47 8.17
C ILE A 58 8.90 0.28 8.44
N VAL A 59 9.44 1.01 7.46
CA VAL A 59 10.65 1.82 7.63
C VAL A 59 10.43 2.93 8.66
N LYS A 60 9.27 3.58 8.68
CA LYS A 60 8.95 4.62 9.68
C LYS A 60 8.80 4.04 11.09
N GLU A 61 8.15 2.89 11.24
CA GLU A 61 7.91 2.24 12.53
C GLU A 61 9.21 1.65 13.11
N LYS A 62 10.07 1.06 12.27
CA LYS A 62 11.33 0.41 12.69
C LYS A 62 12.54 1.33 12.72
N SER A 63 12.45 2.54 12.16
CA SER A 63 13.54 3.50 12.24
C SER A 63 13.57 4.15 13.61
N GLU A 64 14.58 3.81 14.41
CA GLU A 64 14.85 4.42 15.73
C GLU A 64 15.11 5.93 15.67
N ARG A 65 15.37 6.47 14.47
CA ARG A 65 15.62 7.90 14.24
C ARG A 65 14.61 8.44 13.23
N PRO A 66 14.01 9.62 13.46
CA PRO A 66 13.12 10.22 12.48
C PRO A 66 13.93 10.55 11.21
N VAL A 67 13.66 9.81 10.14
CA VAL A 67 14.24 10.06 8.80
C VAL A 67 13.58 11.28 8.14
N SER A 68 12.49 11.78 8.72
CA SER A 68 11.82 13.00 8.26
C SER A 68 12.60 14.22 8.71
N LEU A 69 13.03 15.02 7.74
CA LEU A 69 13.62 16.33 7.98
C LEU A 69 12.56 17.42 8.19
N ASN A 70 11.27 17.06 8.32
CA ASN A 70 10.15 17.99 8.45
C ASN A 70 10.40 19.12 9.46
N GLY A 71 10.87 18.80 10.68
CA GLY A 71 11.18 19.81 11.71
C GLY A 71 12.42 20.67 11.42
N ASN A 72 13.27 20.26 10.47
CA ASN A 72 14.44 21.02 10.04
C ASN A 72 14.12 21.97 8.88
N PHE A 73 13.08 21.68 8.08
CA PHE A 73 12.63 22.60 7.03
C PHE A 73 12.04 23.87 7.60
N GLU A 74 11.16 23.79 8.60
CA GLU A 74 10.57 24.97 9.24
C GLU A 74 11.64 25.87 9.88
N LYS A 75 12.64 25.27 10.54
CA LYS A 75 13.77 26.00 11.10
C LYS A 75 14.64 26.66 10.03
N ALA A 76 14.85 25.98 8.90
CA ALA A 76 15.61 26.54 7.78
C ALA A 76 14.86 27.72 7.14
N THR A 77 13.55 27.61 6.93
CA THR A 77 12.72 28.70 6.41
C THR A 77 12.75 29.90 7.36
N ALA A 78 12.57 29.68 8.66
CA ALA A 78 12.63 30.74 9.68
C ALA A 78 14.01 31.44 9.72
N LEU A 79 15.11 30.69 9.51
CA LEU A 79 16.44 31.27 9.38
C LEU A 79 16.55 32.18 8.15
N PHE A 80 16.04 31.74 6.99
CA PHE A 80 16.07 32.55 5.77
C PHE A 80 15.16 33.77 5.83
N GLU A 81 14.03 33.70 6.54
CA GLU A 81 13.19 34.86 6.82
C GLU A 81 13.93 35.91 7.66
N ASN A 82 14.64 35.49 8.72
CA ASN A 82 15.47 36.38 9.53
C ASN A 82 16.63 37.00 8.73
N ILE A 83 17.26 36.24 7.84
CA ILE A 83 18.31 36.77 6.95
C ILE A 83 17.71 37.77 5.96
N LYS A 84 16.49 37.53 5.46
CA LYS A 84 15.80 38.41 4.53
C LYS A 84 15.42 39.74 5.17
N THR A 85 14.98 39.75 6.42
CA THR A 85 14.69 40.99 7.17
C THR A 85 15.97 41.79 7.40
N GLN A 86 17.07 41.16 7.81
CA GLN A 86 18.37 41.82 7.95
C GLN A 86 18.89 42.38 6.61
N ALA A 87 18.80 41.60 5.53
CA ALA A 87 19.23 42.05 4.20
C ALA A 87 18.40 43.24 3.70
N SER A 88 17.10 43.28 3.99
CA SER A 88 16.22 44.39 3.60
C SER A 88 16.57 45.72 4.29
N GLN A 89 17.16 45.66 5.48
CA GLN A 89 17.63 46.84 6.22
C GLN A 89 18.93 47.41 5.62
N VAL A 90 19.71 46.58 4.92
CA VAL A 90 20.95 47.00 4.25
C VAL A 90 20.66 47.49 2.83
N ASP A 91 19.98 46.67 2.03
CA ASP A 91 19.52 47.02 0.69
C ASP A 91 18.33 46.14 0.27
N SER A 92 17.22 46.80 -0.08
CA SER A 92 16.01 46.15 -0.60
C SER A 92 16.27 45.23 -1.81
N SER A 93 17.30 45.49 -2.61
CA SER A 93 17.66 44.69 -3.80
C SER A 93 18.16 43.28 -3.43
N LEU A 94 18.76 43.12 -2.23
CA LEU A 94 19.32 41.86 -1.75
C LEU A 94 18.26 40.82 -1.35
N THR A 95 17.01 41.25 -1.11
CA THR A 95 15.91 40.35 -0.74
C THR A 95 15.62 39.30 -1.81
N ARG A 96 15.74 39.66 -3.10
CA ARG A 96 15.62 38.71 -4.22
C ARG A 96 16.77 37.71 -4.24
N HIS A 97 17.98 38.14 -3.88
CA HIS A 97 19.14 37.29 -3.82
C HIS A 97 19.03 36.26 -2.69
N VAL A 98 18.58 36.69 -1.50
CA VAL A 98 18.32 35.80 -0.36
C VAL A 98 17.25 34.76 -0.70
N ALA A 99 16.15 35.15 -1.35
CA ALA A 99 15.09 34.22 -1.76
C ALA A 99 15.59 33.16 -2.77
N ALA A 100 16.50 33.53 -3.68
CA ALA A 100 17.11 32.58 -4.60
C ALA A 100 18.03 31.56 -3.88
N ILE A 101 18.77 32.02 -2.86
CA ILE A 101 19.62 31.16 -2.03
C ILE A 101 18.76 30.21 -1.18
N GLU A 102 17.67 30.72 -0.59
CA GLU A 102 16.68 29.93 0.16
C GLU A 102 16.12 28.80 -0.71
N ALA A 103 15.57 29.13 -1.89
CA ALA A 103 14.99 28.14 -2.79
C ALA A 103 15.99 27.05 -3.20
N ARG A 104 17.24 27.42 -3.48
CA ARG A 104 18.32 26.47 -3.82
C ARG A 104 18.67 25.58 -2.62
N SER A 105 18.74 26.15 -1.42
CA SER A 105 19.08 25.43 -0.18
C SER A 105 17.97 24.46 0.23
N LEU A 106 16.71 24.88 0.19
CA LEU A 106 15.55 24.03 0.45
C LEU A 106 15.47 22.87 -0.54
N LYS A 107 15.77 23.11 -1.82
CA LYS A 107 15.86 22.04 -2.83
C LYS A 107 16.95 21.03 -2.49
N ALA A 108 18.14 21.49 -2.09
CA ALA A 108 19.24 20.61 -1.68
C ALA A 108 18.89 19.77 -0.44
N LEU A 109 18.21 20.37 0.54
CA LEU A 109 17.71 19.67 1.73
C LEU A 109 16.68 18.59 1.38
N ARG A 110 15.75 18.86 0.45
CA ARG A 110 14.78 17.84 -0.04
C ARG A 110 15.47 16.69 -0.75
N GLU A 111 16.50 16.96 -1.55
CA GLU A 111 17.28 15.90 -2.19
C GLU A 111 18.11 15.10 -1.17
N LEU A 112 18.62 15.74 -0.11
CA LEU A 112 19.26 15.04 1.01
C LEU A 112 18.27 14.12 1.73
N GLU A 113 17.06 14.60 2.03
CA GLU A 113 15.99 13.79 2.64
C GLU A 113 15.69 12.53 1.80
N LYS A 114 15.51 12.69 0.50
CA LYS A 114 15.32 11.57 -0.43
C LYS A 114 16.49 10.59 -0.40
N LYS A 115 17.74 11.08 -0.33
CA LYS A 115 18.93 10.22 -0.22
C LYS A 115 19.00 9.49 1.11
N MET A 116 18.66 10.14 2.22
CA MET A 116 18.56 9.52 3.55
C MET A 116 17.51 8.42 3.56
N LEU A 117 16.30 8.69 3.06
CA LEU A 117 15.24 7.69 2.91
C LEU A 117 15.66 6.50 2.02
N ARG A 118 16.39 6.75 0.93
CA ARG A 118 16.93 5.67 0.08
C ARG A 118 17.99 4.84 0.79
N ALA A 119 18.87 5.47 1.57
CA ALA A 119 19.89 4.77 2.35
C ALA A 119 19.27 3.93 3.47
N GLU A 120 18.22 4.45 4.11
CA GLU A 120 17.38 3.72 5.07
C GLU A 120 16.76 2.49 4.40
N LYS A 121 16.06 2.68 3.27
CA LYS A 121 15.43 1.60 2.51
C LYS A 121 16.40 0.49 2.12
N ARG A 122 17.67 0.81 1.83
CA ARG A 122 18.71 -0.21 1.59
C ARG A 122 19.01 -1.08 2.81
N LYS A 123 18.96 -0.52 4.03
CA LYS A 123 19.07 -1.33 5.25
C LYS A 123 17.87 -2.26 5.43
N TYR A 124 16.71 -1.85 4.92
CA TYR A 124 15.49 -2.65 4.87
C TYR A 124 15.31 -3.40 3.54
N ALA A 125 16.37 -3.58 2.74
CA ALA A 125 16.27 -4.29 1.45
C ALA A 125 15.81 -5.74 1.63
N ASP A 126 16.21 -6.40 2.71
CA ASP A 126 15.73 -7.75 3.04
C ASP A 126 14.24 -7.77 3.37
N VAL A 127 13.76 -6.76 4.10
CA VAL A 127 12.33 -6.57 4.41
C VAL A 127 11.54 -6.28 3.14
N GLN A 128 12.08 -5.44 2.25
CA GLN A 128 11.51 -5.17 0.94
C GLN A 128 11.39 -6.45 0.11
N ASN A 129 12.47 -7.22 -0.04
CA ASN A 129 12.46 -8.51 -0.75
C ASN A 129 11.48 -9.50 -0.12
N GLN A 130 11.33 -9.48 1.21
CA GLN A 130 10.36 -10.34 1.90
C GLN A 130 8.92 -9.94 1.59
N LEU A 131 8.62 -8.65 1.60
CA LEU A 131 7.33 -8.06 1.27
C LEU A 131 6.97 -8.29 -0.20
N GLU A 132 7.90 -8.04 -1.13
CA GLU A 132 7.73 -8.31 -2.57
C GLU A 132 7.34 -9.77 -2.82
N LYS A 133 8.07 -10.71 -2.21
CA LYS A 133 7.76 -12.15 -2.31
C LYS A 133 6.38 -12.50 -1.72
N LEU A 134 6.00 -11.88 -0.60
CA LEU A 134 4.70 -12.09 0.03
C LEU A 134 3.57 -11.57 -0.88
N LYS A 135 3.74 -10.36 -1.42
CA LYS A 135 2.80 -9.71 -2.34
C LYS A 135 2.68 -10.45 -3.64
N ALA A 136 3.77 -10.86 -4.26
CA ALA A 136 3.75 -11.61 -5.51
C ALA A 136 3.00 -12.94 -5.37
N ALA A 137 3.08 -13.59 -4.20
CA ALA A 137 2.38 -14.83 -3.95
C ALA A 137 0.87 -14.65 -3.67
N LEU A 138 0.50 -13.62 -2.89
CA LEU A 138 -0.91 -13.38 -2.51
C LEU A 138 -1.67 -12.51 -3.53
N PHE A 139 -0.96 -11.70 -4.30
CA PHE A 139 -1.50 -10.77 -5.29
C PHE A 139 -0.73 -10.89 -6.62
N PRO A 140 -0.83 -12.04 -7.30
CA PRO A 140 -0.12 -12.28 -8.55
C PRO A 140 -0.47 -11.22 -9.58
N ASN A 141 0.55 -10.71 -10.29
CA ASN A 141 0.42 -9.60 -11.25
C ASN A 141 -0.23 -8.33 -10.66
N ASN A 142 -0.08 -8.10 -9.36
CA ASN A 142 -0.72 -7.00 -8.62
C ASN A 142 -2.26 -7.03 -8.69
N GLY A 143 -2.83 -8.21 -8.93
CA GLY A 143 -4.27 -8.48 -8.99
C GLY A 143 -4.72 -9.44 -7.89
N LEU A 144 -6.01 -9.78 -7.88
CA LEU A 144 -6.55 -10.77 -6.94
C LEU A 144 -6.12 -12.18 -7.32
N GLN A 145 -5.66 -12.95 -6.33
CA GLN A 145 -5.24 -14.36 -6.49
C GLN A 145 -6.27 -15.21 -7.24
N GLU A 146 -7.56 -15.08 -6.87
CA GLU A 146 -8.68 -15.83 -7.47
C GLU A 146 -8.88 -15.60 -8.98
N ARG A 147 -8.24 -14.58 -9.57
CA ARG A 147 -8.31 -14.29 -11.01
C ARG A 147 -7.16 -14.88 -11.80
N VAL A 148 -6.15 -15.41 -11.12
CA VAL A 148 -4.91 -15.92 -11.74
C VAL A 148 -4.69 -17.37 -11.37
N GLU A 149 -4.82 -17.72 -10.10
CA GLU A 149 -4.53 -19.08 -9.62
C GLU A 149 -5.72 -20.01 -9.79
N ASN A 150 -5.43 -21.28 -10.12
CA ASN A 150 -6.43 -22.32 -10.25
C ASN A 150 -6.59 -23.08 -8.93
N PHE A 151 -7.85 -23.41 -8.59
CA PHE A 151 -8.17 -24.12 -7.36
C PHE A 151 -7.45 -25.48 -7.20
N SER A 152 -7.09 -26.13 -8.32
CA SER A 152 -6.39 -27.42 -8.32
C SER A 152 -5.07 -27.40 -7.54
N LEU A 153 -4.37 -26.26 -7.49
CA LEU A 153 -3.14 -26.09 -6.71
C LEU A 153 -3.42 -26.27 -5.21
N PHE A 154 -4.52 -25.69 -4.72
CA PHE A 154 -4.93 -25.78 -3.32
C PHE A 154 -5.55 -27.15 -3.01
N TYR A 155 -6.33 -27.69 -3.95
CA TYR A 155 -6.92 -29.02 -3.82
C TYR A 155 -5.85 -30.12 -3.79
N ALA A 156 -4.78 -30.00 -4.56
CA ALA A 156 -3.67 -30.95 -4.52
C ALA A 156 -2.99 -30.98 -3.14
N LYS A 157 -2.97 -29.85 -2.43
CA LYS A 157 -2.34 -29.74 -1.10
C LYS A 157 -3.25 -30.17 0.04
N TRP A 158 -4.51 -29.71 0.05
CA TRP A 158 -5.43 -29.90 1.19
C TRP A 158 -6.60 -30.84 0.89
N GLY A 159 -6.79 -31.24 -0.37
CA GLY A 159 -7.83 -32.17 -0.78
C GLY A 159 -9.24 -31.65 -0.52
N ARG A 160 -10.12 -32.56 -0.10
CA ARG A 160 -11.55 -32.27 0.12
C ARG A 160 -11.81 -31.21 1.20
N SER A 161 -10.97 -31.15 2.24
CA SER A 161 -11.15 -30.20 3.34
C SER A 161 -11.05 -28.73 2.89
N PHE A 162 -10.33 -28.46 1.81
CA PHE A 162 -10.27 -27.13 1.20
C PHE A 162 -11.62 -26.70 0.64
N ILE A 163 -12.30 -27.57 -0.10
CA ILE A 163 -13.63 -27.28 -0.67
C ILE A 163 -14.65 -27.10 0.45
N GLU A 164 -14.59 -27.94 1.49
CA GLU A 164 -15.44 -27.81 2.67
C GLU A 164 -15.21 -26.47 3.39
N SER A 165 -13.96 -26.04 3.53
CA SER A 165 -13.61 -24.74 4.12
C SER A 165 -14.13 -23.57 3.28
N LEU A 166 -14.00 -23.63 1.95
CA LEU A 166 -14.56 -22.62 1.05
C LEU A 166 -16.08 -22.54 1.20
N TYR A 167 -16.76 -23.68 1.22
CA TYR A 167 -18.22 -23.73 1.35
C TYR A 167 -18.71 -23.15 2.68
N GLN A 168 -18.07 -23.51 3.80
CA GLN A 168 -18.42 -23.01 5.13
C GLN A 168 -18.21 -21.49 5.28
N ASN A 169 -17.27 -20.92 4.53
CA ASN A 169 -16.96 -19.49 4.57
C ASN A 169 -17.53 -18.73 3.35
N SER A 170 -18.33 -19.39 2.51
CA SER A 170 -19.04 -18.79 1.38
C SER A 170 -20.41 -18.32 1.85
N LEU A 171 -20.41 -17.19 2.56
CA LEU A 171 -21.61 -16.54 3.06
C LEU A 171 -22.53 -16.09 1.91
N SER A 172 -23.79 -15.81 2.22
CA SER A 172 -24.84 -15.70 1.19
C SER A 172 -25.13 -14.28 0.75
N LEU A 173 -25.13 -13.33 1.68
CA LEU A 173 -25.46 -11.92 1.42
C LEU A 173 -24.38 -10.95 1.92
N GLU A 174 -23.46 -11.45 2.73
CA GLU A 174 -22.36 -10.72 3.33
C GLU A 174 -21.31 -10.41 2.26
N GLN A 175 -21.20 -9.13 1.89
CA GLN A 175 -20.28 -8.65 0.86
C GLN A 175 -18.88 -8.41 1.42
N GLU A 176 -18.24 -9.49 1.86
CA GLU A 176 -16.92 -9.44 2.46
C GLU A 176 -15.86 -10.12 1.59
N PHE A 177 -14.62 -9.66 1.76
CA PHE A 177 -13.46 -10.33 1.19
C PHE A 177 -12.91 -11.31 2.24
N THR A 178 -13.04 -12.60 1.98
CA THR A 178 -12.69 -13.65 2.95
C THR A 178 -11.25 -14.11 2.77
N ILE A 179 -10.53 -14.26 3.89
CA ILE A 179 -9.13 -14.71 3.88
C ILE A 179 -9.05 -16.06 4.58
N LEU A 180 -8.78 -17.10 3.81
CA LEU A 180 -8.57 -18.45 4.30
C LEU A 180 -7.08 -18.67 4.51
N ALA A 181 -6.64 -18.62 5.77
CA ALA A 181 -5.26 -18.86 6.13
C ALA A 181 -5.08 -20.23 6.80
N GLU A 182 -4.08 -20.97 6.35
CA GLU A 182 -3.70 -22.27 6.92
C GLU A 182 -3.30 -22.10 8.41
N LYS A 183 -4.05 -22.77 9.29
CA LYS A 183 -3.78 -22.83 10.73
C LYS A 183 -2.75 -23.93 11.01
N LYS A 184 -2.03 -23.77 12.13
CA LYS A 184 -1.08 -24.76 12.64
C LYS A 184 -1.79 -26.05 13.05
#